data_AF-A0A453QSJ8-F1
#
_entry.id   AF-A0A453QSJ8-F1
#
_cell.length_a   1.000
_cell.length_b   1.000
_cell.length_c   1.000
_cell.angle_alpha   90.00
_cell.angle_beta   90.00
_cell.angle_gamma   90.00
#
_symmetry.space_group_name_H-M   'P 1'
#
loop_
_entity.id
_entity.type
_entity.pdbx_description
1 polymer ?
#
loop_
_entity_poly.entity_id
_entity_poly.type
_entity_poly.pdbx_seq_one_letter_code
_entity_poly.pdbx_strand_id
1 'polypeptide(L)'
;QPTANRARRSPKKTLLSPPRSSAHRRRPMDKFHDRQHVRLRSGVHGTYLHANDDGRSVSLRRRRATLETAWTVHIYQGTYLLLHSAAYGRYLAATATRAPLALGHLGFRAELRDYDQPEVE
;
A
#
# COMPACT_ATOMS: atom_id res chain seq x y z
N GLN A 1 -3.15 -30.56 -65.34
CA GLN A 1 -4.01 -29.43 -64.93
C GLN A 1 -5.44 -29.98 -64.84
N PRO A 2 -6.25 -29.78 -63.79
CA PRO A 2 -6.10 -28.92 -62.62
C PRO A 2 -6.19 -29.66 -61.25
N THR A 3 -6.17 -28.84 -60.22
CA THR A 3 -6.00 -28.97 -58.77
C THR A 3 -7.09 -29.71 -58.00
N ALA A 4 -6.72 -30.40 -56.90
CA ALA A 4 -7.51 -30.35 -55.67
C ALA A 4 -6.68 -30.73 -54.43
N ASN A 5 -6.60 -29.75 -53.56
CA ASN A 5 -5.88 -29.65 -52.30
C ASN A 5 -6.60 -30.44 -51.19
N ARG A 6 -5.91 -31.27 -50.38
CA ARG A 6 -6.45 -31.67 -49.06
C ARG A 6 -5.38 -31.97 -48.02
N ALA A 7 -5.05 -30.90 -47.29
CA ALA A 7 -4.81 -30.83 -45.85
C ALA A 7 -3.91 -31.90 -45.22
N ARG A 8 -2.60 -31.63 -45.19
CA ARG A 8 -1.70 -32.15 -44.16
C ARG A 8 -2.17 -31.64 -42.79
N ARG A 9 -2.64 -32.54 -41.93
CA ARG A 9 -2.88 -32.25 -40.51
C ARG A 9 -1.54 -32.02 -39.81
N SER A 10 -1.25 -30.78 -39.45
CA SER A 10 -0.19 -30.45 -38.49
C SER A 10 -0.67 -30.79 -37.07
N PRO A 11 0.15 -31.40 -36.22
CA PRO A 11 -0.25 -31.66 -34.84
C PRO A 11 -0.33 -30.33 -34.09
N LYS A 12 -1.45 -30.10 -33.40
CA LYS A 12 -1.58 -28.98 -32.46
C LYS A 12 -0.56 -29.20 -31.34
N LYS A 13 0.54 -28.43 -31.33
CA LYS A 13 1.38 -28.27 -30.15
C LYS A 13 0.51 -27.67 -29.05
N THR A 14 -0.01 -28.51 -28.17
CA THR A 14 -0.53 -28.09 -26.87
C THR A 14 0.64 -27.47 -26.13
N LEU A 15 0.75 -26.14 -26.21
CA LEU A 15 1.66 -25.36 -25.39
C LEU A 15 1.12 -25.47 -23.96
N LEU A 16 1.63 -26.45 -23.22
CA LEU A 16 1.44 -26.55 -21.78
C LEU A 16 2.03 -25.25 -21.20
N SER A 17 1.17 -24.31 -20.84
CA SER A 17 1.60 -23.10 -20.12
C SER A 17 2.33 -23.55 -18.86
N PRO A 18 3.56 -23.06 -18.60
CA PRO A 18 4.31 -23.48 -17.43
C PRO A 18 3.50 -23.15 -16.16
N PRO A 19 3.60 -23.97 -15.10
CA PRO A 19 2.91 -23.68 -13.86
C PRO A 19 3.37 -22.30 -13.37
N ARG A 20 2.42 -21.40 -13.15
CA ARG A 20 2.66 -20.11 -12.49
C ARG A 20 3.03 -20.39 -11.04
N SER A 21 4.28 -20.78 -10.79
CA SER A 21 4.88 -20.61 -9.47
C SER A 21 5.18 -19.12 -9.30
N SER A 22 4.13 -18.35 -9.01
CA SER A 22 4.30 -17.01 -8.44
C SER A 22 4.74 -17.14 -6.99
N ALA A 23 5.88 -17.79 -6.76
CA ALA A 23 6.72 -17.44 -5.63
C ALA A 23 7.00 -15.95 -5.84
N HIS A 24 6.30 -15.12 -5.06
CA HIS A 24 6.53 -13.68 -5.01
C HIS A 24 7.94 -13.51 -4.45
N ARG A 25 8.94 -13.67 -5.32
CA ARG A 25 10.31 -13.24 -5.07
C ARG A 25 10.13 -11.77 -4.72
N ARG A 26 10.22 -11.46 -3.43
CA ARG A 26 10.10 -10.09 -2.94
C ARG A 26 11.18 -9.32 -3.67
N ARG A 27 10.79 -8.60 -4.71
CA ARG A 27 11.70 -7.64 -5.34
C ARG A 27 12.03 -6.62 -4.25
N PRO A 28 13.27 -6.11 -4.22
CA PRO A 28 13.59 -4.97 -3.38
C PRO A 28 12.50 -3.92 -3.57
N MET A 29 11.94 -3.39 -2.49
CA MET A 29 11.01 -2.26 -2.61
C MET A 29 11.81 -1.07 -3.11
N ASP A 30 11.22 -0.31 -4.03
CA ASP A 30 11.77 0.99 -4.42
C ASP A 30 11.87 1.89 -3.16
N LYS A 31 12.93 2.70 -3.10
CA LYS A 31 13.13 3.61 -1.99
C LYS A 31 12.03 4.66 -1.99
N PHE A 32 11.57 5.05 -0.80
CA PHE A 32 10.70 6.21 -0.68
C PHE A 32 11.49 7.49 -0.96
N HIS A 33 10.85 8.42 -1.66
CA HIS A 33 11.38 9.77 -1.86
C HIS A 33 10.70 10.74 -0.90
N ASP A 34 11.44 11.76 -0.49
CA ASP A 34 10.85 12.84 0.31
C ASP A 34 9.71 13.50 -0.48
N ARG A 35 8.64 13.85 0.22
CA ARG A 35 7.37 14.38 -0.30
C ARG A 35 6.61 13.45 -1.24
N GLN A 36 7.00 12.19 -1.36
CA GLN A 36 6.26 11.21 -2.16
C GLN A 36 4.90 10.90 -1.54
N HIS A 37 3.85 10.90 -2.35
CA HIS A 37 2.53 10.42 -1.91
C HIS A 37 2.43 8.90 -2.04
N VAL A 38 2.03 8.24 -0.95
CA VAL A 38 1.88 6.79 -0.86
C VAL A 38 0.54 6.41 -0.26
N ARG A 39 0.16 5.14 -0.42
CA ARG A 39 -0.97 4.52 0.29
C ARG A 39 -0.49 3.25 0.96
N LEU A 40 -0.70 3.15 2.27
CA LEU A 40 -0.32 1.97 3.03
C LEU A 40 -1.40 0.92 2.94
N ARG A 41 -1.09 -0.23 2.33
CA ARG A 41 -2.00 -1.37 2.19
C ARG A 41 -1.61 -2.47 3.18
N SER A 42 -2.56 -2.92 3.99
CA SER A 42 -2.42 -4.16 4.73
C SER A 42 -2.32 -5.33 3.76
N GLY A 43 -1.19 -6.03 3.77
CA GLY A 43 -0.98 -7.21 2.94
C GLY A 43 -1.95 -8.35 3.28
N VAL A 44 -2.35 -8.47 4.54
CA VAL A 44 -3.24 -9.52 5.05
C VAL A 44 -4.70 -9.24 4.65
N HIS A 45 -5.17 -8.02 4.87
CA HIS A 45 -6.59 -7.69 4.70
C HIS A 45 -6.91 -7.04 3.36
N GLY A 46 -5.90 -6.65 2.59
CA GLY A 46 -6.07 -5.90 1.35
C GLY A 46 -6.69 -4.51 1.53
N THR A 47 -6.84 -4.05 2.78
CA THR A 47 -7.36 -2.73 3.18
C THR A 47 -6.24 -1.70 3.24
N TYR A 48 -6.60 -0.43 3.30
CA TYR A 48 -5.70 0.71 3.32
C TYR A 48 -5.82 1.46 4.64
N LEU A 49 -4.70 2.02 5.09
CA LEU A 49 -4.69 2.95 6.21
C LEU A 49 -5.41 4.23 5.81
N HIS A 50 -6.44 4.57 6.59
CA HIS A 50 -7.38 5.65 6.34
C HIS A 50 -7.44 6.55 7.56
N ALA A 51 -7.23 7.85 7.37
CA ALA A 51 -7.50 8.86 8.39
C ALA A 51 -9.00 9.11 8.51
N ASN A 52 -9.57 8.94 9.70
CA ASN A 52 -11.01 9.07 9.87
C ASN A 52 -11.44 10.54 9.90
N ASP A 53 -12.74 10.75 9.68
CA ASP A 53 -13.39 12.06 9.55
C ASP A 53 -13.29 12.93 10.81
N ASP A 54 -13.00 12.32 11.97
CA ASP A 54 -12.67 13.02 13.22
C ASP A 54 -11.30 13.73 13.17
N GLY A 55 -10.56 13.54 12.07
CA GLY A 55 -9.21 14.03 11.82
C GLY A 55 -8.14 13.40 12.72
N ARG A 56 -8.51 12.56 13.68
CA ARG A 56 -7.60 12.08 14.74
C ARG A 56 -7.41 10.58 14.68
N SER A 57 -8.48 9.79 14.59
CA SER A 57 -8.36 8.35 14.55
C SER A 57 -7.99 7.85 13.16
N VAL A 58 -7.40 6.65 13.10
CA VAL A 58 -7.14 5.96 11.84
C VAL A 58 -7.77 4.57 11.88
N SER A 59 -8.20 4.09 10.72
CA SER A 59 -8.77 2.76 10.55
C SER A 59 -8.25 2.09 9.28
N LEU A 60 -8.45 0.79 9.16
CA LEU A 60 -8.22 0.06 7.92
C LEU A 60 -9.51 -0.05 7.12
N ARG A 61 -9.56 0.54 5.93
CA ARG A 61 -10.75 0.52 5.03
C ARG A 61 -10.44 -0.09 3.67
N ARG A 62 -11.44 -0.71 3.03
CA ARG A 62 -11.27 -1.29 1.68
C ARG A 62 -11.16 -0.24 0.58
N ARG A 63 -11.73 0.95 0.79
CA ARG A 63 -11.80 1.99 -0.24
C ARG A 63 -10.43 2.62 -0.43
N ARG A 64 -9.88 2.46 -1.65
CA ARG A 64 -8.54 2.92 -2.00
C ARG A 64 -8.50 4.41 -2.36
N ALA A 65 -9.54 4.98 -2.97
CA ALA A 65 -9.45 6.20 -3.77
C ALA A 65 -10.03 7.44 -3.08
N THR A 66 -9.55 7.75 -1.89
CA THR A 66 -9.93 8.97 -1.17
C THR A 66 -8.68 9.65 -0.62
N LEU A 67 -8.76 10.96 -0.35
CA LEU A 67 -7.61 11.76 0.10
C LEU A 67 -7.11 11.29 1.48
N GLU A 68 -8.02 10.79 2.31
CA GLU A 68 -7.81 10.26 3.66
C GLU A 68 -6.92 9.01 3.69
N THR A 69 -6.73 8.35 2.54
CA THR A 69 -5.83 7.19 2.40
C THR A 69 -4.45 7.56 1.85
N ALA A 70 -4.25 8.82 1.46
CA ALA A 70 -3.00 9.33 0.93
C ALA A 70 -2.13 9.92 2.04
N TRP A 71 -0.85 9.54 2.01
CA TRP A 71 0.15 9.93 2.99
C TRP A 71 1.36 10.49 2.26
N THR A 72 1.80 11.67 2.66
CA THR A 72 3.05 12.27 2.19
C THR A 72 4.18 11.71 3.04
N VAL A 73 5.21 11.17 2.39
CA VAL A 73 6.44 10.75 3.05
C VAL A 73 7.27 11.97 3.39
N HIS A 74 7.67 12.14 4.64
CA HIS A 74 8.74 13.06 5.03
C HIS A 74 9.93 12.24 5.56
N ILE A 75 11.11 12.44 4.97
CA ILE A 75 12.35 11.79 5.41
C ILE A 75 13.02 12.70 6.44
N TYR A 76 13.10 12.24 7.68
CA TYR A 76 13.66 12.99 8.81
C TYR A 76 15.00 12.41 9.26
N GLN A 77 16.00 13.29 9.45
CA GLN A 77 17.39 12.93 9.79
C GLN A 77 17.98 11.84 8.87
N GLY A 78 17.56 11.80 7.60
CA GLY A 78 18.04 10.84 6.60
C GLY A 78 17.67 9.37 6.82
N THR A 79 17.03 9.03 7.95
CA THR A 79 16.84 7.63 8.37
C THR A 79 15.41 7.33 8.83
N TYR A 80 14.70 8.33 9.35
CA TYR A 80 13.34 8.17 9.84
C TYR A 80 12.33 8.56 8.78
N LEU A 81 11.21 7.84 8.74
CA LEU A 81 10.10 8.13 7.84
C LEU A 81 8.90 8.59 8.66
N LEU A 82 8.46 9.81 8.41
CA LEU A 82 7.22 10.36 8.94
C LEU A 82 6.15 10.29 7.85
N LEU A 83 4.92 9.93 8.23
CA LEU A 83 3.78 9.86 7.32
C LEU A 83 2.80 10.97 7.66
N HIS A 84 2.72 11.95 6.77
CA HIS A 84 1.87 13.13 6.91
C HIS A 84 0.56 12.92 6.16
N SER A 85 -0.57 13.07 6.84
CA SER A 85 -1.90 12.90 6.25
C SER A 85 -2.16 13.99 5.23
N ALA A 86 -2.44 13.59 3.98
CA ALA A 86 -2.80 14.54 2.93
C ALA A 86 -4.18 15.19 3.14
N ALA A 87 -5.04 14.58 3.97
CA ALA A 87 -6.39 15.09 4.25
C ALA A 87 -6.40 16.08 5.42
N TYR A 88 -5.60 15.85 6.45
CA TYR A 88 -5.68 16.60 7.71
C TYR A 88 -4.40 17.31 8.12
N GLY A 89 -3.31 17.17 7.37
CA GLY A 89 -2.07 17.87 7.64
C GLY A 89 -1.38 17.44 8.95
N ARG A 90 -1.63 16.21 9.43
CA ARG A 90 -1.08 15.67 10.70
C ARG A 90 -0.34 14.37 10.50
N TYR A 91 0.56 14.03 11.41
CA TYR A 91 1.43 12.88 11.31
C TYR A 91 0.85 11.63 11.98
N LEU A 92 1.10 10.48 11.36
CA LEU A 92 0.75 9.19 11.94
C LEU A 92 1.64 8.87 13.15
N ALA A 93 1.03 8.62 14.30
CA ALA A 93 1.70 8.23 15.53
C ALA A 93 1.05 6.98 16.13
N ALA A 94 1.87 6.11 16.73
CA ALA A 94 1.39 5.01 17.56
C ALA A 94 1.15 5.51 19.00
N THR A 95 0.13 4.96 19.65
CA THR A 95 -0.18 5.26 21.06
C THR A 95 0.15 4.07 21.95
N ALA A 96 0.14 4.24 23.28
CA ALA A 96 0.24 3.14 24.24
C ALA A 96 -1.10 2.40 24.46
N THR A 97 -2.20 2.85 23.85
CA THR A 97 -3.53 2.27 24.01
C THR A 97 -3.76 1.17 23.00
N ARG A 98 -4.38 0.05 23.38
CA ARG A 98 -4.77 -0.99 22.42
C ARG A 98 -5.81 -0.49 21.42
N ALA A 99 -5.68 -0.91 20.17
CA ALA A 99 -6.63 -0.60 19.11
C ALA A 99 -7.97 -1.32 19.36
N PRO A 100 -9.10 -0.60 19.31
CA PRO A 100 -10.41 -1.23 19.22
C PRO A 100 -10.49 -2.08 17.96
N LEU A 101 -11.09 -3.27 18.05
CA LEU A 101 -11.24 -4.21 16.93
C LEU A 101 -11.97 -3.56 15.73
N ALA A 102 -12.88 -2.63 16.01
CA ALA A 102 -13.63 -1.86 15.02
C ALA A 102 -12.75 -1.01 14.07
N LEU A 103 -11.50 -0.69 14.46
CA LEU A 103 -10.56 0.04 13.59
C LEU A 103 -9.86 -0.87 12.56
N GLY A 104 -10.14 -2.18 12.58
CA GLY A 104 -9.68 -3.13 11.57
C GLY A 104 -8.19 -3.47 11.63
N HIS A 105 -7.47 -3.04 12.67
CA HIS A 105 -6.07 -3.40 12.92
C HIS A 105 -5.90 -3.97 14.33
N LEU A 106 -4.92 -4.86 14.49
CA LEU A 106 -4.52 -5.43 15.77
C LEU A 106 -3.30 -4.69 16.32
N GLY A 107 -3.15 -4.68 17.65
CA GLY A 107 -2.02 -4.05 18.34
C GLY A 107 -2.38 -2.73 19.00
N PHE A 108 -1.49 -1.75 18.88
CA PHE A 108 -1.70 -0.42 19.44
C PHE A 108 -2.46 0.47 18.48
N ARG A 109 -3.34 1.30 19.03
CA ARG A 109 -4.07 2.31 18.29
C ARG A 109 -3.07 3.29 17.70
N ALA A 110 -3.22 3.58 16.42
CA ALA A 110 -2.58 4.73 15.80
C ALA A 110 -3.55 5.91 15.74
N GLU A 111 -3.01 7.12 15.72
CA GLU A 111 -3.76 8.36 15.59
C GLU A 111 -2.92 9.43 14.87
N LEU A 112 -3.58 10.51 14.47
CA LEU A 112 -2.98 11.69 13.89
C LEU A 112 -2.59 12.68 14.99
N ARG A 113 -1.33 13.11 14.96
CA ARG A 113 -0.74 14.06 15.90
C ARG A 113 0.01 15.15 15.14
N ASP A 114 0.09 16.32 15.75
CA ASP A 114 1.06 17.32 15.36
C ASP A 114 2.45 16.79 15.72
N TYR A 115 3.42 17.09 14.87
CA TYR A 115 4.80 16.70 15.11
C TYR A 115 5.56 17.96 15.46
N ASP A 116 5.90 18.10 16.73
CA ASP A 116 6.75 19.19 17.21
C ASP A 116 8.16 18.92 16.66
N GLN A 117 8.54 19.65 15.61
CA GLN A 117 9.95 19.68 15.21
C GLN A 117 10.72 20.34 16.35
N PRO A 118 11.86 19.79 16.83
CA PRO A 118 12.84 20.64 17.46
C PRO A 118 13.28 21.64 16.38
N GLU A 119 13.13 22.93 16.66
CA GLU A 119 13.69 24.00 15.84
C GLU A 119 15.17 23.67 15.61
N VAL A 120 15.53 23.38 14.37
CA VAL A 120 16.92 23.20 14.00
C VAL A 120 17.47 24.62 13.86
N GLU A 121 18.16 25.08 14.91
CA GLU A 121 18.96 26.31 14.90
C GLU A 121 20.16 26.19 13.94
#